data_AF-A0A4Q2ZFS6-F1
#
_entry.id   AF-A0A4Q2ZFS6-F1
#
_cell.length_a   1.000
_cell.length_b   1.000
_cell.length_c   1.000
_cell.angle_alpha   90.00
_cell.angle_beta   90.00
_cell.angle_gamma   90.00
#
_symmetry.space_group_name_H-M   'P 1'
#
loop_
_entity.id
_entity.type
_entity.pdbx_description
1 polymer ?
#
loop_
_entity_poly.entity_id
_entity_poly.type
_entity_poly.pdbx_seq_one_letter_code
_entity_poly.pdbx_strand_id
1 'polypeptide(L)' 'MTDTLTADTLVFERELDAPRETVWQYVIDPELRARWFMGGPTEPKVGGKLGMTMAHDNLSDEEVPFPERYAPHQG' A
#
# COMPACT_ATOMS: atom_id res chain seq x y z
N MET A 1 18.29 -4.03 7.97
CA MET A 1 18.63 -3.96 6.53
C MET A 1 18.80 -2.49 6.16
N THR A 2 19.69 -2.18 5.23
CA THR A 2 20.02 -0.78 4.86
C THR A 2 19.46 -0.50 3.47
N ASP A 3 18.54 0.46 3.38
CA ASP A 3 18.01 0.91 2.09
C ASP A 3 19.15 1.44 1.21
N THR A 4 19.09 1.16 -0.09
CA THR A 4 20.09 1.67 -1.05
C THR A 4 19.45 2.66 -2.01
N LEU A 5 20.18 3.73 -2.31
CA LEU A 5 19.71 4.84 -3.13
C LEU A 5 20.81 5.26 -4.11
N THR A 6 20.46 5.29 -5.38
CA THR A 6 21.23 5.92 -6.47
C THR A 6 20.39 7.05 -7.07
N ALA A 7 20.89 7.72 -8.12
CA ALA A 7 20.12 8.75 -8.82
C ALA A 7 18.87 8.20 -9.53
N ASP A 8 18.86 6.91 -9.87
CA ASP A 8 17.84 6.25 -10.70
C ASP A 8 17.13 5.09 -10.01
N THR A 9 17.65 4.60 -8.87
CA THR A 9 17.17 3.39 -8.20
C THR A 9 17.04 3.61 -6.71
N LEU A 10 15.94 3.12 -6.14
CA LEU A 10 15.69 3.06 -4.71
C LEU A 10 15.27 1.63 -4.35
N VAL A 11 16.01 1.00 -3.43
CA VAL A 11 15.74 -0.35 -2.95
C VAL A 11 15.40 -0.29 -1.47
N PHE A 12 14.21 -0.76 -1.14
CA PHE A 12 13.74 -0.94 0.23
C PHE A 12 13.80 -2.41 0.61
N GLU A 13 14.31 -2.69 1.80
CA GLU A 13 14.32 -4.04 2.36
C GLU A 13 13.67 -4.06 3.75
N ARG A 14 12.63 -4.89 3.92
CA ARG A 14 11.89 -5.01 5.17
C ARG A 14 11.73 -6.48 5.53
N GLU A 15 11.94 -6.80 6.80
CA GLU A 15 11.62 -8.10 7.37
C GLU A 15 10.18 -8.06 7.88
N LEU A 16 9.37 -9.02 7.45
CA LEU A 16 7.98 -9.15 7.87
C LEU A 16 7.82 -10.48 8.60
N ASP A 17 7.33 -10.44 9.83
CA ASP A 17 7.06 -11.63 10.64
C ASP A 17 5.75 -12.32 10.20
N ALA A 18 5.76 -12.83 8.96
CA ALA A 18 4.65 -13.53 8.35
C ALA A 18 5.15 -14.51 7.27
N PRO A 19 4.42 -15.61 7.01
CA PRO A 19 4.70 -16.48 5.88
C PRO A 19 4.67 -15.70 4.55
N ARG A 20 5.50 -16.11 3.58
CA ARG A 20 5.59 -15.45 2.26
C ARG A 20 4.23 -15.39 1.55
N GLU A 21 3.39 -16.42 1.70
CA GLU A 21 2.06 -16.49 1.10
C GLU A 21 1.14 -15.41 1.67
N THR A 22 1.21 -15.18 2.98
CA THR A 22 0.46 -14.11 3.65
C THR A 22 0.91 -12.75 3.14
N VAL A 23 2.23 -12.51 3.08
CA VAL A 23 2.78 -11.25 2.53
C VAL A 23 2.30 -11.02 1.11
N TRP A 24 2.35 -12.05 0.25
CA TRP A 24 1.89 -11.94 -1.13
C TRP A 24 0.39 -11.63 -1.24
N GLN A 25 -0.46 -12.25 -0.42
CA GLN A 25 -1.89 -11.95 -0.38
C GLN A 25 -2.15 -10.48 -0.04
N TYR A 26 -1.47 -9.91 0.95
CA TYR A 26 -1.61 -8.50 1.32
C TYR A 26 -1.09 -7.51 0.25
N VAL A 27 -0.34 -7.99 -0.75
CA VAL A 27 0.12 -7.19 -1.88
C VAL A 27 -0.81 -7.29 -3.09
N ILE A 28 -1.41 -8.46 -3.38
CA ILE A 28 -2.19 -8.65 -4.60
C ILE A 28 -3.70 -8.58 -4.39
N ASP A 29 -4.20 -9.03 -3.23
CA ASP A 29 -5.63 -8.97 -2.91
C ASP A 29 -6.05 -7.51 -2.68
N PRO A 30 -7.03 -6.99 -3.43
CA PRO A 30 -7.39 -5.59 -3.37
C PRO A 30 -8.06 -5.18 -2.04
N GLU A 31 -8.74 -6.09 -1.36
CA GLU A 31 -9.40 -5.82 -0.08
C GLU A 31 -8.37 -5.79 1.05
N LEU A 32 -7.41 -6.71 1.05
CA LEU A 32 -6.33 -6.71 2.04
C LEU A 32 -5.34 -5.57 1.82
N ARG A 33 -4.98 -5.26 0.56
CA ARG A 33 -4.06 -4.16 0.23
C ARG A 33 -4.63 -2.78 0.59
N ALA A 34 -5.96 -2.62 0.50
CA ALA A 34 -6.64 -1.37 0.85
C ALA A 34 -6.47 -0.97 2.32
N ARG A 35 -6.15 -1.91 3.22
CA ARG A 35 -6.01 -1.64 4.66
C ARG A 35 -4.73 -0.90 5.04
N TRP A 36 -3.73 -0.87 4.16
CA TRP A 36 -2.41 -0.33 4.51
C TRP A 36 -1.75 0.50 3.41
N PHE A 37 -2.25 0.43 2.17
CA PHE A 37 -1.65 1.16 1.05
C PHE A 37 -2.70 1.76 0.13
N MET A 38 -3.26 0.95 -0.77
CA MET A 38 -4.23 1.38 -1.77
C MET A 38 -5.07 0.19 -2.20
N GLY A 39 -6.36 0.40 -2.41
CA GLY A 39 -7.26 -0.62 -2.96
C GLY A 39 -7.40 -0.52 -4.47
N GLY A 40 -8.45 -1.17 -4.99
CA GLY A 40 -8.92 -1.03 -6.38
C GLY A 40 -8.89 -2.34 -7.16
N PRO A 41 -9.69 -2.47 -8.25
CA PRO A 41 -9.80 -3.72 -9.01
C PRO A 41 -8.43 -4.24 -9.49
N THR A 42 -8.14 -5.51 -9.21
CA THR A 42 -6.87 -6.17 -9.57
C THR A 42 -7.13 -7.31 -10.56
N GLU A 43 -6.37 -7.34 -11.65
CA GLU A 43 -6.25 -8.51 -12.52
C GLU A 43 -4.89 -9.19 -12.25
N PRO A 44 -4.82 -10.25 -11.41
CA PRO A 44 -3.55 -10.84 -10.95
C PRO A 44 -2.95 -11.79 -12.01
N LYS A 45 -2.59 -11.22 -13.16
CA LYS A 45 -1.96 -11.92 -14.28
C LYS A 45 -0.90 -11.01 -14.90
N VAL A 46 0.05 -11.60 -15.61
CA VAL A 46 1.04 -10.84 -16.39
C VAL A 46 0.32 -9.97 -17.42
N GLY A 47 0.65 -8.67 -17.45
CA GLY A 47 -0.03 -7.67 -18.27
C GLY A 47 -1.42 -7.24 -17.77
N GLY A 48 -1.87 -7.76 -16.63
CA GLY A 48 -3.09 -7.32 -15.95
C GLY A 48 -2.96 -5.92 -15.35
N LYS A 49 -4.10 -5.31 -15.05
CA LYS A 49 -4.18 -3.98 -14.43
C LYS A 49 -4.25 -4.09 -12.90
N LEU A 50 -3.61 -3.14 -12.22
CA LEU A 50 -3.73 -2.94 -10.78
C LEU A 50 -4.42 -1.60 -10.53
N GLY A 51 -5.59 -1.65 -9.89
CA GLY A 51 -6.23 -0.47 -9.35
C GLY A 51 -5.42 0.08 -8.17
N MET A 52 -5.29 1.40 -8.12
CA MET A 52 -4.59 2.14 -7.07
C MET A 52 -5.48 3.30 -6.65
N THR A 53 -6.39 3.04 -5.72
CA THR A 53 -7.26 4.05 -5.13
C THR A 53 -6.65 4.53 -3.81
N MET A 54 -6.37 5.83 -3.74
CA MET A 54 -6.02 6.52 -2.50
C MET A 54 -7.28 6.68 -1.66
N ALA A 55 -7.29 6.09 -0.46
CA ALA A 55 -8.38 6.20 0.50
C ALA A 55 -7.80 6.28 1.93
N HIS A 56 -7.10 7.36 2.23
CA HIS A 56 -6.33 7.57 3.46
C HIS A 56 -7.20 7.47 4.71
N ASP A 57 -8.49 7.82 4.60
CA ASP A 57 -9.43 7.77 5.72
C ASP A 57 -9.66 6.32 6.20
N ASN A 58 -9.35 5.31 5.38
CA ASN A 58 -9.52 3.88 5.68
C ASN A 58 -8.24 3.17 6.15
N LEU A 59 -7.13 3.89 6.35
CA LEU A 59 -5.83 3.30 6.73
C LEU A 59 -5.62 3.16 8.24
N SER A 60 -6.57 3.66 9.05
CA SER A 60 -6.56 3.56 10.50
C SER A 60 -7.82 2.87 10.98
N ASP A 61 -7.70 1.98 11.97
CA ASP A 61 -8.86 1.41 12.66
C ASP A 61 -9.57 2.43 13.57
N GLU A 62 -8.85 3.49 13.94
CA GLU A 62 -9.35 4.60 14.76
C GLU A 62 -9.62 5.85 13.91
N GLU A 63 -10.59 6.67 14.35
CA GLU A 63 -10.84 7.98 13.76
C GLU A 63 -9.68 8.94 14.08
N VAL A 64 -8.80 9.14 13.09
CA VAL A 64 -7.66 10.06 13.20
C VAL A 64 -8.00 11.35 12.45
N PRO A 65 -7.92 12.53 13.09
CA PRO A 65 -8.22 13.79 12.42
C PRO A 65 -7.25 14.03 11.26
N PHE A 66 -7.81 14.31 10.08
CA PHE A 66 -7.03 14.59 8.90
C PHE A 66 -6.18 15.85 9.11
N PRO A 67 -4.86 15.84 8.81
CA PRO A 67 -4.02 17.02 9.02
C PRO A 67 -4.52 18.21 8.19
N GLU A 68 -4.72 19.37 8.84
CA GLU A 68 -5.33 20.57 8.23
C GLU A 68 -4.65 20.98 6.91
N ARG A 69 -3.31 20.95 6.88
CA ARG A 69 -2.52 21.30 5.67
C ARG A 69 -2.82 20.41 4.45
N TYR A 70 -3.40 19.24 4.67
CA TYR A 70 -3.71 18.27 3.64
C TYR A 70 -5.21 18.10 3.41
N ALA A 71 -6.09 18.83 4.12
CA ALA A 71 -7.54 18.72 3.99
C ALA A 71 -8.07 18.66 2.53
N PRO A 72 -7.49 19.37 1.53
CA PRO A 72 -7.90 19.23 0.13
C PRO A 72 -7.69 17.84 -0.49
N HIS A 73 -6.94 16.95 0.16
CA HIS A 73 -6.62 15.59 -0.25
C HIS A 73 -7.29 14.54 0.64
N GLN A 74 -8.24 14.96 1.49
CA GLN A 74 -9.01 14.04 2.32
C GLN A 74 -9.81 13.07 1.45
N GLY A 75 -9.84 11.80 1.88
CA GLY A 75 -10.29 10.66 1.09
C GLY A 75 -9.40 9.47 1.35
#